data_AF-A0A0K3B5J9-F1
#
_entry.id   AF-A0A0K3B5J9-F1
#
_cell.length_a   1.000
_cell.length_b   1.000
_cell.length_c   1.000
_cell.angle_alpha   90.00
_cell.angle_beta   90.00
_cell.angle_gamma   90.00
#
_symmetry.space_group_name_H-M   'P 1'
#
loop_
_entity.id
_entity.type
_entity.pdbx_description
1 polymer ?
#
loop_
_entity_poly.entity_id
_entity_poly.type
_entity_poly.pdbx_seq_one_letter_code
_entity_poly.pdbx_strand_id
1 'polypeptide(L)'
;MGVTGYEVQWAGQTRLVAEPVVQLDGLDEREYVVEVRSVSPYGRRSPPVRVTGLPSRAPGPALEYIDEFATTDSVHAEVPGSRWHVSGYRGCVDLGSEQGPKRGQLIVQFGCGADDVVLRARPAFRLVAGNGTLTAVTDAAGPRGELSIDFVPGTSDRVGARGNPAPELPVGTIRVSISDSGARIVTGPDGVTSSPSRPARRGSGALHRFDIVFSPAGSQLFQDGELVVTSAVVPSWTTSTVLLGMIGPPGRQTRAHLDMVGMSAVTQPPEQVVEFPAPLGTQRVLRPQENAPGIGVNRQPLVGASSARLRTTVTLGAGTDPTGMSLQIGDRTVPLVPATPGSPAQPGSDVTLVAHLPPDVFAGDAPALSPLAIRGQGTGAVLESYLEIAGTSPTTRLRDPTLAPRTAALPTVSVSLLGVNGTDLGKTASANAPFQLEINLDPTLTQRDADEVQAVRGFEVFLNERRIAAVPTDLAGSAAGGTYRLTVSATDELPGAQTLGVRLHPADQSKQPHWAQFEIALLS
;
A
#
# COMPACT_ATOMS: atom_id res chain seq x y z
N MET A 1 30.20 -18.78 2.98
CA MET A 1 29.88 -17.79 1.92
C MET A 1 28.42 -17.42 2.11
N GLY A 2 28.10 -16.13 2.24
CA GLY A 2 26.71 -15.68 2.38
C GLY A 2 25.95 -15.79 1.06
N VAL A 3 24.63 -15.96 1.15
CA VAL A 3 23.69 -15.89 0.02
C VAL A 3 23.24 -14.44 -0.13
N THR A 4 23.25 -13.91 -1.35
CA THR A 4 22.79 -12.55 -1.69
C THR A 4 21.52 -12.53 -2.51
N GLY A 5 21.10 -13.69 -3.02
CA GLY A 5 19.87 -13.86 -3.78
C GLY A 5 19.70 -15.28 -4.30
N TYR A 6 18.73 -15.45 -5.17
CA TYR A 6 18.32 -16.72 -5.75
C TYR A 6 18.07 -16.57 -7.26
N GLU A 7 18.61 -17.51 -8.02
CA GLU A 7 18.32 -17.69 -9.44
C GLU A 7 17.20 -18.73 -9.55
N VAL A 8 16.09 -18.34 -10.18
CA VAL A 8 14.88 -19.16 -10.33
C VAL A 8 14.70 -19.42 -11.82
N GLN A 9 14.62 -20.68 -12.22
CA GLN A 9 14.48 -21.09 -13.62
C GLN A 9 13.27 -21.97 -13.81
N TRP A 10 12.50 -21.69 -14.87
CA TRP A 10 11.34 -22.49 -15.27
C TRP A 10 11.10 -22.34 -16.76
N ALA A 11 10.80 -23.42 -17.48
CA ALA A 11 10.46 -23.38 -18.92
C ALA A 11 11.40 -22.51 -19.80
N GLY A 12 12.72 -22.52 -19.51
CA GLY A 12 13.72 -21.72 -20.21
C GLY A 12 13.80 -20.24 -19.81
N GLN A 13 12.90 -19.77 -18.94
CA GLN A 13 12.96 -18.45 -18.30
C GLN A 13 13.91 -18.49 -17.11
N THR A 14 14.52 -17.34 -16.80
CA THR A 14 15.35 -17.14 -15.61
C THR A 14 14.98 -15.82 -14.96
N ARG A 15 14.81 -15.83 -13.64
CA ARG A 15 14.57 -14.63 -12.82
C ARG A 15 15.58 -14.59 -11.69
N LEU A 16 16.10 -13.40 -11.39
CA LEU A 16 16.97 -13.19 -10.24
C LEU A 16 16.23 -12.40 -9.16
N VAL A 17 16.14 -13.01 -7.97
CA VAL A 17 15.47 -12.42 -6.81
C VAL A 17 16.42 -12.35 -5.63
N ALA A 18 16.20 -11.41 -4.73
CA ALA A 18 16.93 -11.26 -3.48
C ALA A 18 16.25 -11.97 -2.31
N GLU A 19 14.92 -11.93 -2.28
CA GLU A 19 14.13 -12.45 -1.18
C GLU A 19 13.84 -13.95 -1.33
N PRO A 20 13.69 -14.70 -0.22
CA PRO A 20 13.58 -16.16 -0.24
C PRO A 20 12.20 -16.68 -0.66
N VAL A 21 11.27 -15.79 -1.00
CA VAL A 21 9.91 -16.12 -1.45
C VAL A 21 9.68 -15.38 -2.77
N VAL A 22 9.18 -16.11 -3.76
CA VAL A 22 8.92 -15.61 -5.12
C VAL A 22 7.66 -16.26 -5.66
N GLN A 23 6.85 -15.47 -6.38
CA GLN A 23 5.71 -15.95 -7.13
C GLN A 23 6.02 -15.93 -8.63
N LEU A 24 5.58 -16.98 -9.33
CA LEU A 24 5.64 -17.09 -10.79
C LEU A 24 4.23 -16.97 -11.33
N ASP A 25 3.96 -15.85 -11.99
CA ASP A 25 2.64 -15.52 -12.55
C ASP A 25 2.53 -15.87 -14.04
N GLY A 26 1.29 -15.92 -14.55
CA GLY A 26 1.02 -16.10 -15.99
C GLY A 26 1.40 -17.47 -16.56
N LEU A 27 1.52 -18.49 -15.72
CA LEU A 27 1.78 -19.86 -16.15
C LEU A 27 0.48 -20.52 -16.65
N ASP A 28 0.57 -21.28 -17.75
CA ASP A 28 -0.53 -22.12 -18.25
C ASP A 28 -0.74 -23.39 -17.39
N GLU A 29 -1.88 -24.06 -17.59
CA GLU A 29 -2.30 -25.25 -16.82
C GLU A 29 -1.54 -26.52 -17.24
N ARG A 30 -0.22 -26.53 -17.07
CA ARG A 30 0.63 -27.71 -17.25
C ARG A 30 1.65 -27.81 -16.13
N GLU A 31 2.25 -28.97 -16.02
CA GLU A 31 3.30 -29.19 -15.04
C GLU A 31 4.58 -28.40 -15.41
N TYR A 32 5.16 -27.75 -14.42
CA TYR A 32 6.42 -27.03 -14.52
C TYR A 32 7.46 -27.65 -13.58
N VAL A 33 8.69 -27.76 -14.07
CA VAL A 33 9.87 -27.96 -13.23
C VAL A 33 10.49 -26.59 -12.96
N VAL A 34 10.55 -26.22 -11.69
CA VAL A 34 11.19 -25.01 -11.19
C VAL A 34 12.51 -25.40 -10.55
N GLU A 35 13.60 -24.80 -11.02
CA GLU A 35 14.93 -24.94 -10.40
C GLU A 35 15.28 -23.67 -9.64
N VAL A 36 15.72 -23.81 -8.39
CA VAL A 36 16.17 -22.68 -7.56
C VAL A 36 17.61 -22.89 -7.13
N ARG A 37 18.45 -21.89 -7.35
CA ARG A 37 19.86 -21.86 -6.90
C ARG A 37 20.10 -20.65 -6.02
N SER A 38 20.81 -20.83 -4.92
CA SER A 38 21.35 -19.70 -4.17
C SER A 38 22.52 -19.07 -4.92
N VAL A 39 22.63 -17.74 -4.87
CA VAL A 39 23.66 -16.94 -5.55
C VAL A 39 24.49 -16.19 -4.51
N SER A 40 25.81 -16.26 -4.61
CA SER A 40 26.74 -15.53 -3.76
C SER A 40 27.03 -14.10 -4.27
N PRO A 41 27.72 -13.24 -3.48
CA PRO A 41 28.11 -11.91 -3.95
C PRO A 41 28.98 -11.93 -5.22
N TYR A 42 29.75 -13.00 -5.45
CA TYR A 42 30.57 -13.15 -6.65
C TYR A 42 29.91 -14.05 -7.71
N GLY A 43 28.59 -14.19 -7.60
CA GLY A 43 27.75 -14.93 -8.52
C GLY A 43 28.00 -16.43 -8.56
N ARG A 44 28.57 -17.02 -7.51
CA ARG A 44 28.64 -18.49 -7.44
C ARG A 44 27.26 -19.06 -7.15
N ARG A 45 26.78 -19.99 -7.99
CA ARG A 45 25.52 -20.72 -7.77
C ARG A 45 25.73 -21.98 -6.92
N SER A 46 24.75 -22.33 -6.10
CA SER A 46 24.64 -23.69 -5.54
C SER A 46 24.15 -24.70 -6.58
N PRO A 47 24.24 -26.02 -6.31
CA PRO A 47 23.42 -26.99 -7.03
C PRO A 47 21.92 -26.60 -6.97
N PRO A 48 21.15 -26.89 -8.04
CA PRO A 48 19.72 -26.56 -8.07
C PRO A 48 18.93 -27.45 -7.13
N VAL A 49 17.99 -26.83 -6.41
CA VAL A 49 16.85 -27.54 -5.82
C VAL A 49 15.73 -27.54 -6.86
N ARG A 50 15.14 -28.70 -7.10
CA ARG A 50 14.05 -28.87 -8.08
C ARG A 50 12.73 -29.06 -7.36
N VAL A 51 11.72 -28.33 -7.83
CA VAL A 51 10.32 -28.52 -7.43
C VAL A 51 9.50 -28.67 -8.69
N THR A 52 8.60 -29.63 -8.69
CA THR A 52 7.63 -29.82 -9.77
C THR A 52 6.25 -29.43 -9.26
N GLY A 53 5.51 -28.67 -10.06
CA GLY A 53 4.17 -28.23 -9.68
C GLY A 53 3.31 -27.88 -10.89
N LEU A 54 2.00 -28.07 -10.73
CA LEU A 54 0.97 -27.61 -11.65
C LEU A 54 0.41 -26.28 -11.09
N PRO A 55 0.44 -25.18 -11.85
CA PRO A 55 -0.26 -23.96 -11.48
C PRO A 55 -1.73 -24.30 -11.26
N SER A 56 -2.24 -24.05 -10.06
CA SER A 56 -3.64 -24.23 -9.74
C SER A 56 -4.09 -23.15 -8.79
N ARG A 57 -5.32 -22.66 -8.98
CA ARG A 57 -6.01 -21.94 -7.91
C ARG A 57 -6.40 -22.98 -6.87
N ALA A 58 -5.83 -22.90 -5.68
CA ALA A 58 -6.28 -23.75 -4.58
C ALA A 58 -7.80 -23.58 -4.43
N PRO A 59 -8.57 -24.67 -4.24
CA PRO A 59 -10.01 -24.56 -4.00
C PRO A 59 -10.26 -23.59 -2.84
N GLY A 60 -10.94 -22.49 -3.15
CA GLY A 60 -11.32 -21.48 -2.15
C GLY A 60 -12.38 -22.04 -1.19
N PRO A 61 -12.55 -21.42 -0.01
CA PRO A 61 -13.70 -21.69 0.82
C PRO A 61 -14.99 -21.35 0.06
N ALA A 62 -16.12 -21.94 0.45
CA ALA A 62 -17.41 -21.54 -0.09
C ALA A 62 -17.73 -20.12 0.40
N LEU A 63 -17.53 -19.13 -0.48
CA LEU A 63 -17.76 -17.71 -0.21
C LEU A 63 -19.02 -17.27 -0.97
N GLU A 64 -19.93 -16.58 -0.28
CA GLU A 64 -21.15 -16.01 -0.91
C GLU A 64 -20.77 -14.85 -1.86
N TYR A 65 -19.75 -14.08 -1.49
CA TYR A 65 -19.28 -12.93 -2.25
C TYR A 65 -17.80 -13.08 -2.57
N ILE A 66 -17.44 -12.85 -3.83
CA ILE A 66 -16.07 -12.88 -4.33
C ILE A 66 -15.88 -11.73 -5.33
N ASP A 67 -14.82 -10.95 -5.13
CA ASP A 67 -14.27 -10.06 -6.14
C ASP A 67 -12.84 -10.49 -6.49
N GLU A 68 -12.66 -11.04 -7.69
CA GLU A 68 -11.37 -11.51 -8.19
C GLU A 68 -10.62 -10.43 -8.99
N PHE A 69 -11.12 -9.19 -9.03
CA PHE A 69 -10.50 -8.08 -9.75
C PHE A 69 -10.08 -8.39 -11.20
N ALA A 70 -10.81 -9.31 -11.85
CA ALA A 70 -10.58 -9.69 -13.25
C ALA A 70 -10.66 -8.48 -14.20
N THR A 71 -11.44 -7.46 -13.81
CA THR A 71 -11.41 -6.09 -14.34
C THR A 71 -11.32 -5.11 -13.17
N THR A 72 -10.95 -3.86 -13.45
CA THR A 72 -10.95 -2.77 -12.47
C THR A 72 -12.32 -2.11 -12.28
N ASP A 73 -13.38 -2.61 -12.93
CA ASP A 73 -14.71 -1.98 -12.86
C ASP A 73 -15.30 -2.01 -11.45
N SER A 74 -14.86 -2.95 -10.62
CA SER A 74 -15.30 -3.07 -9.23
C SER A 74 -14.78 -1.96 -8.30
N VAL A 75 -13.82 -1.14 -8.77
CA VAL A 75 -13.25 0.01 -8.04
C VAL A 75 -13.49 1.36 -8.73
N HIS A 76 -14.19 1.38 -9.87
CA HIS A 76 -14.45 2.61 -10.62
C HIS A 76 -15.69 3.33 -10.11
N ALA A 77 -15.52 4.61 -9.77
CA ALA A 77 -16.53 5.48 -9.20
C ALA A 77 -17.77 5.63 -10.10
N GLU A 78 -17.54 5.73 -11.40
CA GLU A 78 -18.57 5.97 -12.42
C GLU A 78 -19.32 4.71 -12.87
N VAL A 79 -18.91 3.52 -12.42
CA VAL A 79 -19.57 2.25 -12.72
C VAL A 79 -20.70 2.02 -11.70
N PRO A 80 -21.98 2.03 -12.13
CA PRO A 80 -23.10 1.71 -11.26
C PRO A 80 -22.91 0.31 -10.69
N GLY A 81 -23.00 0.19 -9.37
CA GLY A 81 -22.77 -1.10 -8.72
C GLY A 81 -21.32 -1.52 -8.60
N SER A 82 -20.38 -0.58 -8.79
CA SER A 82 -19.01 -0.72 -8.30
C SER A 82 -19.05 -1.30 -6.87
N ARG A 83 -18.14 -2.22 -6.60
CA ARG A 83 -18.17 -3.05 -5.39
C ARG A 83 -17.39 -2.41 -4.25
N TRP A 84 -16.48 -1.50 -4.59
CA TRP A 84 -15.56 -0.85 -3.68
C TRP A 84 -15.58 0.66 -3.89
N HIS A 85 -15.65 1.40 -2.80
CA HIS A 85 -15.26 2.80 -2.81
C HIS A 85 -13.76 2.91 -2.52
N VAL A 86 -13.07 3.78 -3.25
CA VAL A 86 -11.63 3.99 -3.13
C VAL A 86 -11.36 5.33 -2.46
N SER A 87 -10.82 5.28 -1.24
CA SER A 87 -10.37 6.45 -0.50
C SER A 87 -8.84 6.54 -0.51
N GLY A 88 -8.28 7.58 -1.13
CA GLY A 88 -6.83 7.78 -1.25
C GLY A 88 -6.49 9.17 -1.74
N TYR A 89 -5.25 9.62 -1.50
CA TYR A 89 -4.81 10.93 -1.97
C TYR A 89 -4.63 10.94 -3.49
N ARG A 90 -5.43 11.75 -4.19
CA ARG A 90 -5.40 11.85 -5.64
C ARG A 90 -4.03 12.34 -6.14
N GLY A 91 -3.50 11.65 -7.15
CA GLY A 91 -2.17 11.93 -7.69
C GLY A 91 -1.03 11.24 -6.95
N CYS A 92 -1.30 10.60 -5.81
CA CYS A 92 -0.35 9.77 -5.09
C CYS A 92 -0.75 8.28 -5.04
N VAL A 93 -2.03 7.96 -5.27
CA VAL A 93 -2.48 6.59 -5.42
C VAL A 93 -3.12 6.42 -6.79
N ASP A 94 -2.59 5.49 -7.58
CA ASP A 94 -3.16 5.07 -8.85
C ASP A 94 -3.63 3.61 -8.76
N LEU A 95 -4.85 3.35 -9.21
CA LEU A 95 -5.40 2.00 -9.33
C LEU A 95 -5.45 1.60 -10.79
N GLY A 96 -5.03 0.38 -11.10
CA GLY A 96 -5.11 -0.12 -12.46
C GLY A 96 -4.97 -1.63 -12.53
N SER A 97 -4.78 -2.11 -13.75
CA SER A 97 -4.42 -3.49 -14.03
C SER A 97 -3.25 -3.49 -15.01
N GLU A 98 -2.39 -4.51 -14.94
CA GLU A 98 -1.32 -4.70 -15.91
C GLU A 98 -1.75 -5.61 -17.07
N GLN A 99 -1.15 -5.36 -18.22
CA GLN A 99 -1.07 -6.35 -19.29
C GLN A 99 0.10 -7.29 -18.98
N GLY A 100 -0.09 -8.61 -19.10
CA GLY A 100 0.99 -9.59 -18.92
C GLY A 100 0.73 -10.61 -17.81
N PRO A 101 1.76 -11.10 -17.11
CA PRO A 101 1.65 -12.21 -16.15
C PRO A 101 0.69 -11.96 -14.98
N LYS A 102 0.62 -10.72 -14.49
CA LYS A 102 -0.26 -10.28 -13.40
C LYS A 102 -1.64 -9.82 -13.88
N ARG A 103 -2.06 -10.25 -15.07
CA ARG A 103 -3.38 -9.93 -15.62
C ARG A 103 -4.46 -10.52 -14.71
N GLY A 104 -5.46 -9.70 -14.38
CA GLY A 104 -6.59 -10.10 -13.53
C GLY A 104 -6.39 -9.79 -12.04
N GLN A 105 -5.36 -9.02 -11.69
CA GLN A 105 -5.18 -8.45 -10.35
C GLN A 105 -5.44 -6.95 -10.39
N LEU A 106 -6.01 -6.41 -9.31
CA LEU A 106 -6.01 -4.98 -9.06
C LEU A 106 -4.64 -4.56 -8.54
N ILE A 107 -4.04 -3.58 -9.21
CA ILE A 107 -2.76 -3.01 -8.81
C ILE A 107 -3.01 -1.66 -8.16
N VAL A 108 -2.44 -1.50 -6.96
CA VAL A 108 -2.39 -0.24 -6.22
C VAL A 108 -0.97 0.28 -6.29
N GLN A 109 -0.76 1.39 -7.00
CA GLN A 109 0.53 2.06 -7.10
C GLN A 109 0.57 3.27 -6.16
N PHE A 110 1.56 3.29 -5.27
CA PHE A 110 1.83 4.40 -4.34
C PHE A 110 2.96 5.26 -4.92
N GLY A 111 2.66 6.53 -5.19
CA GLY A 111 3.51 7.44 -5.98
C GLY A 111 4.30 8.47 -5.18
N CYS A 112 3.81 8.91 -4.01
CA CYS A 112 4.39 9.99 -3.21
C CYS A 112 5.12 9.50 -1.94
N GLY A 113 4.93 8.23 -1.56
CA GLY A 113 5.64 7.56 -0.47
C GLY A 113 5.03 7.86 0.90
N ALA A 114 4.75 6.81 1.69
CA ALA A 114 3.87 6.83 2.88
C ALA A 114 2.38 7.10 2.60
N ASP A 115 1.96 7.01 1.33
CA ASP A 115 0.56 7.09 0.96
C ASP A 115 -0.22 5.88 1.48
N ASP A 116 -1.48 6.13 1.82
CA ASP A 116 -2.43 5.10 2.21
C ASP A 116 -3.69 5.16 1.34
N VAL A 117 -4.16 3.97 0.98
CA VAL A 117 -5.43 3.78 0.30
C VAL A 117 -6.32 2.89 1.17
N VAL A 118 -7.61 3.16 1.15
CA VAL A 118 -8.62 2.33 1.80
C VAL A 118 -9.67 1.95 0.76
N LEU A 119 -9.87 0.65 0.56
CA LEU A 119 -10.98 0.12 -0.23
C LEU A 119 -12.13 -0.22 0.72
N ARG A 120 -13.23 0.54 0.66
CA ARG A 120 -14.44 0.25 1.42
C ARG A 120 -15.35 -0.68 0.62
N ALA A 121 -15.65 -1.85 1.16
CA ALA A 121 -16.66 -2.73 0.60
C ALA A 121 -18.05 -2.09 0.66
N ARG A 122 -18.75 -2.06 -0.47
CA ARG A 122 -20.17 -1.64 -0.53
C ARG A 122 -21.14 -2.72 -0.03
N PRO A 123 -20.96 -4.02 -0.31
CA PRO A 123 -21.73 -5.05 0.40
C PRO A 123 -21.22 -5.16 1.84
N ALA A 124 -22.13 -5.09 2.81
CA ALA A 124 -21.78 -5.29 4.21
C ALA A 124 -21.49 -6.77 4.49
N PHE A 125 -20.37 -7.05 5.16
CA PHE A 125 -20.04 -8.36 5.70
C PHE A 125 -21.05 -8.76 6.77
N ARG A 126 -21.46 -10.03 6.80
CA ARG A 126 -22.47 -10.53 7.71
C ARG A 126 -22.01 -11.79 8.42
N LEU A 127 -22.24 -11.85 9.73
CA LEU A 127 -22.05 -13.06 10.54
C LEU A 127 -23.33 -13.90 10.54
N VAL A 128 -23.18 -15.21 10.31
CA VAL A 128 -24.28 -16.20 10.37
C VAL A 128 -24.10 -17.03 11.63
N ALA A 129 -25.04 -16.89 12.58
CA ALA A 129 -24.95 -17.50 13.92
C ALA A 129 -23.62 -17.21 14.64
N GLY A 130 -23.10 -15.98 14.47
CA GLY A 130 -21.82 -15.53 15.05
C GLY A 130 -20.57 -16.00 14.29
N ASN A 131 -20.72 -16.72 13.18
CA ASN A 131 -19.61 -17.18 12.35
C ASN A 131 -19.48 -16.34 11.07
N GLY A 132 -18.25 -16.11 10.63
CA GLY A 132 -17.99 -15.52 9.33
C GLY A 132 -16.51 -15.52 8.98
N THR A 133 -16.21 -15.53 7.68
CA THR A 133 -14.84 -15.49 7.17
C THR A 133 -14.71 -14.41 6.12
N LEU A 134 -13.67 -13.59 6.25
CA LEU A 134 -13.18 -12.75 5.18
C LEU A 134 -11.84 -13.31 4.68
N THR A 135 -11.70 -13.45 3.38
CA THR A 135 -10.46 -13.87 2.72
C THR A 135 -9.94 -12.73 1.85
N ALA A 136 -8.66 -12.42 1.96
CA ALA A 136 -7.96 -11.50 1.05
C ALA A 136 -6.70 -12.17 0.51
N VAL A 137 -6.51 -12.15 -0.82
CA VAL A 137 -5.30 -12.65 -1.48
C VAL A 137 -4.53 -11.45 -2.04
N THR A 138 -3.41 -11.13 -1.40
CA THR A 138 -2.64 -9.93 -1.68
C THR A 138 -1.17 -10.09 -1.29
N ASP A 139 -0.28 -9.33 -1.92
CA ASP A 139 1.10 -9.20 -1.48
C ASP A 139 1.28 -8.10 -0.42
N ALA A 140 0.20 -7.39 -0.06
CA ALA A 140 0.16 -6.52 1.11
C ALA A 140 0.07 -7.34 2.41
N ALA A 141 0.70 -6.96 3.52
CA ALA A 141 1.73 -5.95 3.62
C ALA A 141 3.04 -6.47 3.02
N GLY A 142 3.43 -5.90 1.88
CA GLY A 142 4.77 -6.11 1.35
C GLY A 142 5.80 -5.60 2.36
N PRO A 143 7.08 -5.93 2.19
CA PRO A 143 8.08 -5.55 3.18
C PRO A 143 8.10 -4.03 3.48
N ARG A 144 8.06 -3.69 4.77
CA ARG A 144 7.92 -2.32 5.34
C ARG A 144 6.60 -1.59 5.02
N GLY A 145 5.63 -2.26 4.41
CA GLY A 145 4.27 -1.77 4.28
C GLY A 145 3.39 -2.18 5.46
N GLU A 146 2.13 -1.76 5.41
CA GLU A 146 1.08 -2.21 6.32
C GLU A 146 -0.18 -2.58 5.53
N LEU A 147 -0.86 -3.63 5.99
CA LEU A 147 -2.18 -4.05 5.57
C LEU A 147 -3.08 -3.96 6.81
N SER A 148 -4.16 -3.21 6.73
CA SER A 148 -5.18 -3.14 7.76
C SER A 148 -6.52 -3.61 7.20
N ILE A 149 -7.21 -4.46 7.94
CA ILE A 149 -8.55 -4.93 7.61
C ILE A 149 -9.46 -4.55 8.77
N ASP A 150 -10.34 -3.58 8.53
CA ASP A 150 -11.27 -3.07 9.54
C ASP A 150 -12.68 -3.58 9.29
N PHE A 151 -13.32 -4.02 10.36
CA PHE A 151 -14.72 -4.37 10.40
C PHE A 151 -15.45 -3.34 11.22
N VAL A 152 -16.13 -2.41 10.54
CA VAL A 152 -16.73 -1.21 11.15
C VAL A 152 -18.25 -1.38 11.21
N PRO A 153 -18.90 -1.23 12.38
CA PRO A 153 -20.37 -1.31 12.53
C PRO A 153 -21.07 -0.01 12.05
N GLY A 154 -20.79 0.37 10.81
CA GLY A 154 -21.27 1.58 10.14
C GLY A 154 -20.76 1.58 8.71
N THR A 155 -20.83 2.72 8.01
CA THR A 155 -20.43 2.79 6.59
C THR A 155 -19.23 3.69 6.34
N SER A 156 -18.38 3.97 7.34
CA SER A 156 -17.24 4.89 7.18
C SER A 156 -16.31 4.50 6.03
N ASP A 157 -15.77 5.49 5.31
CA ASP A 157 -14.78 5.30 4.23
C ASP A 157 -13.38 5.08 4.81
N ARG A 158 -13.09 5.68 5.97
CA ARG A 158 -11.85 5.53 6.73
C ARG A 158 -12.14 5.55 8.23
N VAL A 159 -11.26 4.95 9.04
CA VAL A 159 -11.30 5.02 10.51
C VAL A 159 -9.91 5.10 11.12
N GLY A 160 -9.83 5.77 12.28
CA GLY A 160 -8.60 5.91 13.07
C GLY A 160 -7.72 7.09 12.65
N ALA A 161 -6.49 7.13 13.18
CA ALA A 161 -5.49 8.15 12.90
C ALA A 161 -4.26 7.50 12.24
N ARG A 162 -3.77 8.07 11.13
CA ARG A 162 -2.62 7.52 10.37
C ARG A 162 -1.37 7.45 11.24
N GLY A 163 -0.63 6.34 11.16
CA GLY A 163 0.65 6.16 11.85
C GLY A 163 0.56 6.09 13.38
N ASN A 164 -0.64 6.13 13.96
CA ASN A 164 -0.84 5.91 15.38
C ASN A 164 -1.03 4.40 15.64
N PRO A 165 -0.18 3.74 16.44
CA PRO A 165 -0.33 2.32 16.76
C PRO A 165 -1.54 2.03 17.67
N ALA A 166 -2.11 3.05 18.32
CA ALA A 166 -3.32 2.98 19.14
C ALA A 166 -4.32 4.07 18.73
N PRO A 167 -4.82 4.06 17.48
CA PRO A 167 -5.82 5.03 17.08
C PRO A 167 -7.15 4.73 17.79
N GLU A 168 -7.85 5.75 18.28
CA GLU A 168 -9.24 5.56 18.69
C GLU A 168 -10.05 5.11 17.47
N LEU A 169 -10.59 3.90 17.52
CA LEU A 169 -11.50 3.37 16.50
C LEU A 169 -12.94 3.60 16.96
N PRO A 170 -13.91 3.73 16.03
CA PRO A 170 -15.32 3.74 16.40
C PRO A 170 -15.69 2.50 17.24
N VAL A 171 -16.62 2.67 18.17
CA VAL A 171 -17.06 1.60 19.07
C VAL A 171 -17.50 0.35 18.28
N GLY A 172 -17.06 -0.83 18.73
CA GLY A 172 -17.36 -2.11 18.08
C GLY A 172 -16.50 -2.42 16.84
N THR A 173 -15.61 -1.50 16.42
CA THR A 173 -14.67 -1.77 15.32
C THR A 173 -13.65 -2.83 15.74
N ILE A 174 -13.38 -3.77 14.83
CA ILE A 174 -12.28 -4.73 14.94
C ILE A 174 -11.29 -4.44 13.80
N ARG A 175 -10.04 -4.15 14.14
CA ARG A 175 -8.94 -3.94 13.20
C ARG A 175 -7.98 -5.12 13.25
N VAL A 176 -7.67 -5.68 12.10
CA VAL A 176 -6.56 -6.60 11.92
C VAL A 176 -5.44 -5.86 11.20
N SER A 177 -4.30 -5.65 11.87
CA SER A 177 -3.11 -5.02 11.27
C SER A 177 -2.04 -6.07 11.02
N ILE A 178 -1.44 -6.06 9.83
CA ILE A 178 -0.36 -6.93 9.40
C ILE A 178 0.77 -6.05 8.87
N SER A 179 1.98 -6.21 9.42
CA SER A 179 3.18 -5.51 8.95
C SER A 179 4.44 -6.34 9.22
N ASP A 180 5.62 -5.76 9.00
CA ASP A 180 6.90 -6.39 9.37
C ASP A 180 7.06 -6.56 10.89
N SER A 181 6.37 -5.75 11.70
CA SER A 181 6.41 -5.86 13.16
C SER A 181 5.58 -7.02 13.72
N GLY A 182 4.73 -7.62 12.88
CA GLY A 182 3.84 -8.70 13.28
C GLY A 182 2.41 -8.49 12.79
N ALA A 183 1.55 -9.45 13.14
CA ALA A 183 0.10 -9.33 13.01
C ALA A 183 -0.55 -9.12 14.38
N ARG A 184 -1.61 -8.30 14.44
CA ARG A 184 -2.38 -8.05 15.66
C ARG A 184 -3.87 -7.85 15.34
N ILE A 185 -4.71 -8.22 16.30
CA ILE A 185 -6.15 -7.93 16.31
C ILE A 185 -6.39 -6.93 17.44
N VAL A 186 -6.99 -5.78 17.10
CA VAL A 186 -7.25 -4.65 17.99
C VAL A 186 -8.73 -4.30 17.93
N THR A 187 -9.37 -4.14 19.08
CA THR A 187 -10.70 -3.51 19.16
C THR A 187 -10.59 -2.02 19.44
N GLY A 188 -11.68 -1.27 19.26
CA GLY A 188 -11.78 0.14 19.67
C GLY A 188 -11.56 0.38 21.18
N PRO A 189 -12.13 1.43 21.78
CA PRO A 189 -11.72 1.94 23.11
C PRO A 189 -11.71 0.92 24.26
N ASP A 190 -12.35 -0.25 24.09
CA ASP A 190 -12.33 -1.39 25.02
C ASP A 190 -10.99 -2.15 25.08
N GLY A 191 -10.03 -1.85 24.19
CA GLY A 191 -8.59 -2.07 24.43
C GLY A 191 -8.07 -3.52 24.39
N VAL A 192 -8.81 -4.48 23.82
CA VAL A 192 -8.26 -5.84 23.64
C VAL A 192 -7.30 -5.83 22.46
N THR A 193 -6.00 -5.88 22.77
CA THR A 193 -4.92 -6.03 21.79
C THR A 193 -4.30 -7.40 21.98
N SER A 194 -4.35 -8.24 20.94
CA SER A 194 -3.60 -9.49 20.95
C SER A 194 -2.09 -9.19 20.95
N SER A 195 -1.29 -10.03 21.60
CA SER A 195 0.17 -9.95 21.44
C SER A 195 0.54 -10.07 19.97
N PRO A 196 1.47 -9.24 19.45
CA PRO A 196 1.90 -9.35 18.08
C PRO A 196 2.57 -10.71 17.88
N SER A 197 2.09 -11.45 16.88
CA SER A 197 2.76 -12.68 16.44
C SER A 197 3.52 -12.41 15.15
N ARG A 198 4.61 -13.15 14.91
CA ARG A 198 5.38 -12.99 13.69
C ARG A 198 4.75 -13.83 12.58
N PRO A 199 4.14 -13.23 11.54
CA PRO A 199 3.66 -13.96 10.38
C PRO A 199 4.81 -14.64 9.63
N ALA A 200 4.47 -15.62 8.79
CA ALA A 200 5.42 -16.19 7.86
C ALA A 200 6.03 -15.09 6.96
N ARG A 201 7.28 -15.29 6.52
CA ARG A 201 7.96 -14.29 5.68
C ARG A 201 7.18 -14.08 4.38
N ARG A 202 6.92 -12.82 4.06
CA ARG A 202 6.27 -12.40 2.83
C ARG A 202 7.31 -11.89 1.85
N GLY A 203 7.34 -12.48 0.65
CA GLY A 203 8.23 -12.03 -0.42
C GLY A 203 7.66 -10.79 -1.11
N SER A 204 8.52 -9.94 -1.63
CA SER A 204 8.14 -8.78 -2.43
C SER A 204 7.40 -9.24 -3.68
N GLY A 205 6.14 -8.81 -3.82
CA GLY A 205 5.31 -9.18 -4.97
C GLY A 205 4.75 -10.61 -4.91
N ALA A 206 4.93 -11.34 -3.81
CA ALA A 206 4.36 -12.66 -3.62
C ALA A 206 3.02 -12.54 -2.90
N LEU A 207 1.95 -13.06 -3.51
CA LEU A 207 0.62 -13.05 -2.91
C LEU A 207 0.57 -14.05 -1.75
N HIS A 208 -0.11 -13.64 -0.70
CA HIS A 208 -0.45 -14.47 0.44
C HIS A 208 -1.96 -14.45 0.65
N ARG A 209 -2.51 -15.57 1.09
CA ARG A 209 -3.91 -15.67 1.47
C ARG A 209 -4.06 -15.37 2.95
N PHE A 210 -4.82 -14.33 3.28
CA PHE A 210 -5.19 -14.01 4.65
C PHE A 210 -6.65 -14.37 4.88
N ASP A 211 -6.91 -15.22 5.87
CA ASP A 211 -8.27 -15.54 6.31
C ASP A 211 -8.50 -14.99 7.71
N ILE A 212 -9.52 -14.14 7.86
CA ILE A 212 -9.99 -13.62 9.14
C ILE A 212 -11.27 -14.38 9.47
N VAL A 213 -11.23 -15.19 10.51
CA VAL A 213 -12.32 -16.06 10.93
C VAL A 213 -12.89 -15.55 12.25
N PHE A 214 -14.18 -15.25 12.23
CA PHE A 214 -14.98 -14.94 13.41
C PHE A 214 -15.79 -16.16 13.82
N SER A 215 -15.85 -16.39 15.13
CA SER A 215 -16.69 -17.41 15.74
C SER A 215 -17.19 -16.93 17.11
N PRO A 216 -18.17 -17.62 17.71
CA PRO A 216 -18.56 -17.36 19.10
C PRO A 216 -17.42 -17.54 20.13
N ALA A 217 -16.33 -18.22 19.77
CA ALA A 217 -15.16 -18.43 20.63
C ALA A 217 -14.10 -17.33 20.51
N GLY A 218 -14.22 -16.43 19.53
CA GLY A 218 -13.26 -15.36 19.28
C GLY A 218 -12.92 -15.18 17.80
N SER A 219 -11.85 -14.43 17.56
CA SER A 219 -11.34 -14.07 16.23
C SER A 219 -9.98 -14.71 15.97
N GLN A 220 -9.74 -15.14 14.74
CA GLN A 220 -8.49 -15.76 14.31
C GLN A 220 -8.04 -15.19 12.98
N LEU A 221 -6.73 -15.05 12.80
CA LEU A 221 -6.11 -14.73 11.51
C LEU A 221 -5.23 -15.90 11.07
N PHE A 222 -5.41 -16.32 9.83
CA PHE A 222 -4.55 -17.28 9.16
C PHE A 222 -3.80 -16.60 8.01
N GLN A 223 -2.58 -17.07 7.74
CA GLN A 223 -1.83 -16.74 6.54
C GLN A 223 -1.49 -18.06 5.85
N ASP A 224 -1.90 -18.22 4.60
CA ASP A 224 -1.70 -19.42 3.77
C ASP A 224 -2.16 -20.72 4.47
N GLY A 225 -3.24 -20.62 5.26
CA GLY A 225 -3.81 -21.72 6.04
C GLY A 225 -3.14 -21.97 7.40
N GLU A 226 -2.03 -21.30 7.72
CA GLU A 226 -1.38 -21.38 9.03
C GLU A 226 -1.93 -20.33 10.00
N LEU A 227 -2.25 -20.74 11.22
CA LEU A 227 -2.74 -19.84 12.26
C LEU A 227 -1.65 -18.86 12.68
N VAL A 228 -1.90 -17.56 12.50
CA VAL A 228 -0.96 -16.48 12.84
C VAL A 228 -1.29 -15.89 14.20
N VAL A 229 -2.53 -15.46 14.42
CA VAL A 229 -2.93 -14.81 15.68
C VAL A 229 -4.35 -15.22 16.09
N THR A 230 -4.57 -15.32 17.40
CA THR A 230 -5.87 -15.54 18.01
C THR A 230 -6.20 -14.38 18.95
N SER A 231 -7.49 -14.09 19.07
CA SER A 231 -8.01 -13.11 20.01
C SER A 231 -9.34 -13.60 20.58
N ALA A 232 -9.57 -13.37 21.87
CA ALA A 232 -10.85 -13.66 22.51
C ALA A 232 -11.97 -12.67 22.11
N VAL A 233 -11.65 -11.68 21.27
CA VAL A 233 -12.61 -10.69 20.76
C VAL A 233 -13.69 -11.40 19.94
N VAL A 234 -14.94 -11.16 20.35
CA VAL A 234 -16.13 -11.58 19.61
C VAL A 234 -16.84 -10.31 19.11
N PRO A 235 -17.24 -10.25 17.82
CA PRO A 235 -18.00 -9.11 17.30
C PRO A 235 -19.27 -8.84 18.09
N SER A 236 -19.50 -7.58 18.46
CA SER A 236 -20.77 -7.13 19.05
C SER A 236 -21.86 -6.85 18.00
N TRP A 237 -21.47 -6.82 16.73
CA TRP A 237 -22.32 -6.60 15.57
C TRP A 237 -22.54 -7.89 14.78
N THR A 238 -23.67 -7.96 14.07
CA THR A 238 -23.95 -9.03 13.11
C THR A 238 -23.60 -8.63 11.68
N THR A 239 -23.47 -7.33 11.41
CA THR A 239 -23.06 -6.79 10.12
C THR A 239 -22.01 -5.70 10.30
N SER A 240 -21.06 -5.62 9.36
CA SER A 240 -20.05 -4.58 9.33
C SER A 240 -19.66 -4.23 7.90
N THR A 241 -19.17 -3.00 7.71
CA THR A 241 -18.46 -2.62 6.50
C THR A 241 -17.00 -3.05 6.63
N VAL A 242 -16.46 -3.65 5.58
CA VAL A 242 -15.05 -4.01 5.50
C VAL A 242 -14.27 -2.86 4.87
N LEU A 243 -13.21 -2.43 5.54
CA LEU A 243 -12.21 -1.51 4.99
C LEU A 243 -10.89 -2.24 4.81
N LEU A 244 -10.40 -2.28 3.58
CA LEU A 244 -9.09 -2.82 3.24
C LEU A 244 -8.11 -1.67 3.05
N GLY A 245 -7.37 -1.35 4.10
CA GLY A 245 -6.36 -0.31 4.12
C GLY A 245 -4.98 -0.86 3.75
N MET A 246 -4.25 -0.15 2.90
CA MET A 246 -2.88 -0.48 2.51
C MET A 246 -2.01 0.76 2.59
N ILE A 247 -0.83 0.61 3.17
CA ILE A 247 0.16 1.69 3.32
C ILE A 247 1.47 1.24 2.67
N GLY A 248 1.94 2.05 1.71
CA GLY A 248 3.27 1.87 1.11
C GLY A 248 4.39 2.30 2.08
N PRO A 249 5.60 1.73 1.99
CA PRO A 249 6.73 2.20 2.80
C PRO A 249 7.04 3.68 2.54
N PRO A 250 7.55 4.39 3.55
CA PRO A 250 7.81 5.83 3.45
C PRO A 250 8.89 6.15 2.42
N GLY A 251 8.66 7.23 1.66
CA GLY A 251 9.63 7.83 0.73
C GLY A 251 9.96 6.99 -0.51
N ARG A 252 9.14 5.99 -0.85
CA ARG A 252 9.38 5.13 -2.02
C ARG A 252 8.11 4.86 -2.80
N GLN A 253 8.30 4.66 -4.11
CA GLN A 253 7.23 4.18 -4.97
C GLN A 253 7.09 2.67 -4.82
N THR A 254 5.89 2.21 -4.46
CA THR A 254 5.61 0.79 -4.28
C THR A 254 4.33 0.37 -4.95
N ARG A 255 4.15 -0.95 -5.04
CA ARG A 255 2.89 -1.54 -5.47
C ARG A 255 2.41 -2.56 -4.48
N ALA A 256 1.09 -2.65 -4.37
CA ALA A 256 0.40 -3.79 -3.83
C ALA A 256 -0.51 -4.35 -4.92
N HIS A 257 -0.74 -5.65 -4.87
CA HIS A 257 -1.56 -6.42 -5.78
C HIS A 257 -2.67 -7.09 -4.97
N LEU A 258 -3.90 -6.97 -5.46
CA LEU A 258 -5.06 -7.68 -4.92
C LEU A 258 -5.57 -8.61 -5.99
N ASP A 259 -5.49 -9.90 -5.71
CA ASP A 259 -5.98 -10.95 -6.59
C ASP A 259 -7.43 -11.30 -6.25
N MET A 260 -7.76 -11.33 -4.96
CA MET A 260 -9.12 -11.64 -4.54
C MET A 260 -9.46 -11.05 -3.18
N VAL A 261 -10.70 -10.59 -3.02
CA VAL A 261 -11.33 -10.42 -1.72
C VAL A 261 -12.67 -11.14 -1.70
N GLY A 262 -12.91 -11.89 -0.63
CA GLY A 262 -14.07 -12.75 -0.49
C GLY A 262 -14.67 -12.70 0.91
N MET A 263 -15.99 -12.89 0.98
CA MET A 263 -16.76 -12.87 2.22
C MET A 263 -17.69 -14.08 2.27
N SER A 264 -17.70 -14.77 3.41
CA SER A 264 -18.53 -15.96 3.63
C SER A 264 -20.02 -15.65 3.52
N ALA A 265 -20.43 -14.46 3.94
CA ALA A 265 -21.79 -13.96 3.81
C ALA A 265 -21.81 -12.43 3.73
N VAL A 266 -22.78 -11.89 2.98
CA VAL A 266 -22.97 -10.44 2.81
C VAL A 266 -24.44 -10.06 2.91
N THR A 267 -24.72 -8.76 3.05
CA THR A 267 -26.06 -8.19 2.89
C THR A 267 -26.25 -7.72 1.44
N GLN A 268 -27.30 -8.19 0.75
CA GLN A 268 -27.58 -7.91 -0.68
C GLN A 268 -29.04 -7.47 -0.92
N PRO A 269 -29.33 -6.71 -2.00
CA PRO A 269 -28.37 -6.06 -2.89
C PRO A 269 -27.90 -4.68 -2.38
N PRO A 270 -26.63 -4.28 -2.57
CA PRO A 270 -26.19 -2.92 -2.28
C PRO A 270 -26.88 -1.91 -3.21
N GLU A 271 -27.11 -0.69 -2.70
CA GLU A 271 -27.66 0.42 -3.48
C GLU A 271 -26.76 0.70 -4.69
N GLN A 272 -27.37 0.72 -5.88
CA GLN A 272 -26.65 0.97 -7.13
C GLN A 272 -26.44 2.48 -7.28
N VAL A 273 -25.28 2.95 -6.81
CA VAL A 273 -24.89 4.37 -6.89
C VAL A 273 -23.62 4.54 -7.70
N VAL A 274 -23.54 5.67 -8.40
CA VAL A 274 -22.32 6.20 -9.02
C VAL A 274 -21.74 7.30 -8.13
N GLU A 275 -20.43 7.41 -8.14
CA GLU A 275 -19.68 8.40 -7.37
C GLU A 275 -19.21 9.56 -8.26
N PHE A 276 -19.44 10.78 -7.81
CA PHE A 276 -18.94 11.97 -8.46
C PHE A 276 -18.05 12.78 -7.53
N PRO A 277 -16.84 13.18 -7.97
CA PRO A 277 -16.00 14.09 -7.19
C PRO A 277 -16.76 15.37 -6.85
N ALA A 278 -16.75 15.75 -5.57
CA ALA A 278 -17.50 16.91 -5.10
C ALA A 278 -16.58 17.85 -4.31
N PRO A 279 -15.59 18.49 -4.98
CA PRO A 279 -14.64 19.35 -4.29
C PRO A 279 -15.38 20.47 -3.55
N LEU A 280 -15.18 20.53 -2.25
CA LEU A 280 -15.71 21.62 -1.43
C LEU A 280 -14.97 22.92 -1.74
N GLY A 281 -15.63 24.04 -1.51
CA GLY A 281 -15.02 25.36 -1.66
C GLY A 281 -13.83 25.61 -0.72
N THR A 282 -13.67 24.77 0.31
CA THR A 282 -12.54 24.79 1.25
C THR A 282 -12.07 23.38 1.60
N GLN A 283 -10.76 23.20 1.78
CA GLN A 283 -10.15 21.97 2.31
C GLN A 283 -10.19 21.89 3.84
N ARG A 284 -10.97 22.76 4.49
CA ARG A 284 -11.14 22.79 5.93
C ARG A 284 -12.59 23.01 6.31
N VAL A 285 -12.93 22.61 7.53
CA VAL A 285 -14.18 22.95 8.20
C VAL A 285 -14.19 24.46 8.50
N LEU A 286 -15.23 25.14 8.03
CA LEU A 286 -15.46 26.56 8.29
C LEU A 286 -16.18 26.77 9.61
N ARG A 287 -15.88 27.88 10.29
CA ARG A 287 -16.67 28.28 11.47
C ARG A 287 -18.09 28.68 11.04
N PRO A 288 -19.10 28.58 11.92
CA PRO A 288 -20.49 28.82 11.53
C PRO A 288 -20.76 30.21 10.92
N GLN A 289 -20.01 31.23 11.32
CA GLN A 289 -20.16 32.61 10.83
C GLN A 289 -19.15 33.02 9.75
N GLU A 290 -18.29 32.10 9.33
CA GLU A 290 -17.25 32.40 8.35
C GLU A 290 -17.82 32.45 6.93
N ASN A 291 -17.33 33.37 6.10
CA ASN A 291 -17.75 33.47 4.70
C ASN A 291 -17.24 32.26 3.90
N ALA A 292 -18.15 31.58 3.20
CA ALA A 292 -17.77 30.50 2.29
C ALA A 292 -17.38 31.07 0.92
N PRO A 293 -16.31 30.56 0.28
CA PRO A 293 -16.01 30.90 -1.11
C PRO A 293 -17.17 30.51 -2.03
N GLY A 294 -17.45 31.31 -3.06
CA GLY A 294 -18.45 31.01 -4.10
C GLY A 294 -18.07 29.86 -5.05
N ILE A 295 -17.24 28.94 -4.58
CA ILE A 295 -16.83 27.73 -5.29
C ILE A 295 -17.87 26.64 -4.99
N GLY A 296 -18.29 25.93 -6.03
CA GLY A 296 -19.28 24.88 -5.94
C GLY A 296 -18.99 23.71 -6.87
N VAL A 297 -19.87 22.72 -6.82
CA VAL A 297 -19.76 21.50 -7.63
C VAL A 297 -20.75 21.55 -8.78
N ASN A 298 -20.35 21.06 -9.95
CA ASN A 298 -21.24 20.94 -11.11
C ASN A 298 -22.50 20.13 -10.71
N ARG A 299 -23.67 20.72 -10.94
CA ARG A 299 -24.95 20.08 -10.58
C ARG A 299 -25.42 19.10 -11.64
N GLN A 300 -24.87 19.12 -12.85
CA GLN A 300 -25.26 18.24 -13.96
C GLN A 300 -25.38 16.75 -13.55
N PRO A 301 -24.47 16.15 -12.75
CA PRO A 301 -24.59 14.75 -12.34
C PRO A 301 -25.82 14.44 -11.48
N LEU A 302 -26.44 15.44 -10.86
CA LEU A 302 -27.63 15.28 -10.01
C LEU A 302 -28.94 15.41 -10.78
N VAL A 303 -28.89 15.89 -12.02
CA VAL A 303 -30.10 16.10 -12.82
C VAL A 303 -30.72 14.74 -13.16
N GLY A 304 -31.96 14.53 -12.73
CA GLY A 304 -32.67 13.26 -12.92
C GLY A 304 -32.30 12.16 -11.92
N ALA A 305 -31.48 12.46 -10.91
CA ALA A 305 -31.20 11.53 -9.82
C ALA A 305 -32.46 11.25 -8.99
N SER A 306 -32.61 10.02 -8.50
CA SER A 306 -33.68 9.66 -7.56
C SER A 306 -33.30 9.99 -6.12
N SER A 307 -32.02 9.88 -5.79
CA SER A 307 -31.45 10.28 -4.50
C SER A 307 -29.98 10.65 -4.69
N ALA A 308 -29.47 11.46 -3.78
CA ALA A 308 -28.04 11.69 -3.65
C ALA A 308 -27.66 11.97 -2.21
N ARG A 309 -26.44 11.60 -1.84
CA ARG A 309 -25.83 11.96 -0.56
C ARG A 309 -24.40 12.43 -0.79
N LEU A 310 -24.00 13.48 -0.08
CA LEU A 310 -22.60 13.84 0.05
C LEU A 310 -21.99 12.94 1.10
N ARG A 311 -20.82 12.38 0.77
CA ARG A 311 -19.93 11.71 1.71
C ARG A 311 -18.63 12.49 1.78
N THR A 312 -18.10 12.67 2.98
CA THR A 312 -16.86 13.41 3.19
C THR A 312 -16.11 12.87 4.38
N THR A 313 -14.81 12.68 4.24
CA THR A 313 -13.94 12.26 5.34
C THR A 313 -13.15 13.47 5.83
N VAL A 314 -13.25 13.73 7.14
CA VAL A 314 -12.61 14.87 7.81
C VAL A 314 -11.64 14.34 8.84
N THR A 315 -10.39 14.80 8.79
CA THR A 315 -9.46 14.66 9.91
C THR A 315 -9.81 15.73 10.94
N LEU A 316 -10.25 15.28 12.11
CA LEU A 316 -10.64 16.17 13.20
C LEU A 316 -9.40 16.88 13.78
N GLY A 317 -9.52 18.16 14.10
CA GLY A 317 -8.55 18.89 14.91
C GLY A 317 -9.16 19.33 16.23
N ALA A 318 -8.44 20.17 16.97
CA ALA A 318 -8.84 20.56 18.33
C ALA A 318 -10.24 21.21 18.38
N GLY A 319 -11.05 20.80 19.36
CA GLY A 319 -12.38 21.36 19.62
C GLY A 319 -13.45 21.02 18.57
N THR A 320 -13.19 20.03 17.73
CA THR A 320 -14.09 19.63 16.65
C THR A 320 -15.04 18.54 17.12
N ASP A 321 -16.34 18.77 17.02
CA ASP A 321 -17.38 17.77 17.26
C ASP A 321 -17.99 17.33 15.91
N PRO A 322 -17.78 16.09 15.46
CA PRO A 322 -18.32 15.61 14.19
C PRO A 322 -19.86 15.56 14.17
N THR A 323 -20.52 15.49 15.33
CA THR A 323 -22.00 15.45 15.42
C THR A 323 -22.65 16.83 15.25
N GLY A 324 -21.89 17.90 15.47
CA GLY A 324 -22.33 19.29 15.30
C GLY A 324 -22.02 19.88 13.92
N MET A 325 -21.57 19.06 12.96
CA MET A 325 -21.23 19.53 11.62
C MET A 325 -22.43 19.62 10.70
N SER A 326 -22.33 20.50 9.71
CA SER A 326 -23.35 20.68 8.68
C SER A 326 -22.74 21.00 7.33
N LEU A 327 -23.43 20.64 6.26
CA LEU A 327 -23.09 20.98 4.89
C LEU A 327 -23.89 22.21 4.46
N GLN A 328 -23.20 23.25 4.05
CA GLN A 328 -23.79 24.38 3.34
C GLN A 328 -23.90 24.08 1.84
N ILE A 329 -25.07 24.33 1.27
CA ILE A 329 -25.37 24.23 -0.16
C ILE A 329 -26.13 25.48 -0.58
N GLY A 330 -25.45 26.44 -1.20
CA GLY A 330 -26.08 27.74 -1.42
C GLY A 330 -26.44 28.41 -0.09
N ASP A 331 -27.71 28.79 0.05
CA ASP A 331 -28.27 29.35 1.28
C ASP A 331 -28.78 28.29 2.26
N ARG A 332 -28.67 27.01 1.91
CA ARG A 332 -29.18 25.90 2.71
C ARG A 332 -28.10 25.31 3.59
N THR A 333 -28.56 24.75 4.70
CA THR A 333 -27.72 23.97 5.60
C THR A 333 -28.40 22.64 5.84
N VAL A 334 -27.68 21.54 5.65
CA VAL A 334 -28.14 20.18 5.94
C VAL A 334 -27.21 19.53 6.96
N PRO A 335 -27.72 18.72 7.90
CA PRO A 335 -26.88 18.07 8.90
C PRO A 335 -25.91 17.08 8.26
N LEU A 336 -24.68 17.06 8.76
CA LEU A 336 -23.71 16.00 8.48
C LEU A 336 -23.70 15.05 9.68
N VAL A 337 -23.95 13.77 9.41
CA VAL A 337 -24.00 12.74 10.45
C VAL A 337 -22.83 11.78 10.27
N PRO A 338 -22.12 11.38 11.33
CA PRO A 338 -21.11 10.33 11.25
C PRO A 338 -21.65 9.05 10.61
N ALA A 339 -20.91 8.51 9.65
CA ALA A 339 -21.26 7.28 8.95
C ALA A 339 -21.23 6.04 9.85
N THR A 340 -20.54 6.14 10.99
CA THR A 340 -20.48 5.12 12.03
C THR A 340 -20.87 5.73 13.38
N PRO A 341 -21.87 5.17 14.10
CA PRO A 341 -22.19 5.59 15.45
C PRO A 341 -20.99 5.49 16.41
N GLY A 342 -20.86 6.43 17.33
CA GLY A 342 -19.74 6.43 18.29
C GLY A 342 -18.38 6.66 17.64
N SER A 343 -18.34 7.34 16.49
CA SER A 343 -17.08 7.81 15.89
C SER A 343 -16.31 8.69 16.89
N PRO A 344 -14.97 8.56 16.97
CA PRO A 344 -14.17 9.30 17.94
C PRO A 344 -14.21 10.81 17.65
N ALA A 345 -14.19 11.62 18.72
CA ALA A 345 -14.08 13.08 18.65
C ALA A 345 -12.65 13.58 18.92
N GLN A 346 -11.68 12.66 19.05
CA GLN A 346 -10.30 13.01 19.33
C GLN A 346 -9.64 13.70 18.11
N PRO A 347 -8.81 14.75 18.33
CA PRO A 347 -7.98 15.32 17.27
C PRO A 347 -7.06 14.28 16.63
N GLY A 348 -6.96 14.33 15.30
CA GLY A 348 -6.19 13.40 14.46
C GLY A 348 -7.01 12.24 13.91
N SER A 349 -8.22 12.01 14.41
CA SER A 349 -9.10 10.94 13.92
C SER A 349 -9.74 11.30 12.58
N ASP A 350 -9.72 10.36 11.63
CA ASP A 350 -10.47 10.45 10.39
C ASP A 350 -11.91 9.98 10.64
N VAL A 351 -12.87 10.86 10.35
CA VAL A 351 -14.31 10.58 10.49
C VAL A 351 -15.02 10.85 9.17
N THR A 352 -15.69 9.82 8.66
CA THR A 352 -16.58 9.96 7.51
C THR A 352 -17.95 10.48 7.95
N LEU A 353 -18.41 11.54 7.30
CA LEU A 353 -19.69 12.19 7.50
C LEU A 353 -20.56 12.05 6.26
N VAL A 354 -21.87 11.94 6.45
CA VAL A 354 -22.86 11.79 5.38
C VAL A 354 -23.93 12.87 5.52
N ALA A 355 -24.26 13.52 4.41
CA ALA A 355 -25.38 14.44 4.30
C ALA A 355 -26.28 14.02 3.15
N HIS A 356 -27.55 13.74 3.44
CA HIS A 356 -28.55 13.51 2.39
C HIS A 356 -28.92 14.83 1.71
N LEU A 357 -28.86 14.85 0.40
CA LEU A 357 -29.20 16.03 -0.37
C LEU A 357 -30.73 16.17 -0.53
N PRO A 358 -31.29 17.37 -0.35
CA PRO A 358 -32.73 17.56 -0.47
C PRO A 358 -33.17 17.46 -1.95
N PRO A 359 -34.33 16.85 -2.27
CA PRO A 359 -34.69 16.48 -3.65
C PRO A 359 -34.72 17.62 -4.66
N ASP A 360 -35.00 18.82 -4.20
CA ASP A 360 -35.06 20.02 -5.02
C ASP A 360 -33.70 20.54 -5.48
N VAL A 361 -32.58 20.04 -4.92
CA VAL A 361 -31.25 20.28 -5.52
C VAL A 361 -31.00 19.43 -6.79
N PHE A 362 -31.86 18.43 -7.04
CA PHE A 362 -31.81 17.62 -8.27
C PHE A 362 -32.53 18.31 -9.44
N ALA A 363 -33.25 19.41 -9.17
CA ALA A 363 -34.02 20.19 -10.13
C ALA A 363 -33.64 21.68 -10.09
N GLY A 364 -33.98 22.43 -11.15
CA GLY A 364 -33.72 23.89 -11.30
C GLY A 364 -32.75 24.22 -12.43
N ASP A 365 -32.30 25.47 -12.54
CA ASP A 365 -31.48 25.95 -13.66
C ASP A 365 -30.03 26.32 -13.28
N ALA A 366 -29.73 26.44 -11.99
CA ALA A 366 -28.39 26.83 -11.53
C ALA A 366 -27.33 25.80 -11.96
N PRO A 367 -26.22 26.18 -12.61
CA PRO A 367 -25.26 25.21 -13.14
C PRO A 367 -24.46 24.49 -12.05
N ALA A 368 -24.36 25.06 -10.85
CA ALA A 368 -23.56 24.54 -9.76
C ALA A 368 -24.27 24.62 -8.39
N LEU A 369 -23.92 23.68 -7.51
CA LEU A 369 -24.22 23.75 -6.09
C LEU A 369 -23.14 24.62 -5.42
N SER A 370 -23.42 25.92 -5.25
CA SER A 370 -22.45 26.89 -4.72
C SER A 370 -23.09 27.90 -3.76
N PRO A 371 -22.43 28.27 -2.65
CA PRO A 371 -21.23 27.63 -2.10
C PRO A 371 -21.49 26.18 -1.66
N LEU A 372 -20.47 25.32 -1.74
CA LEU A 372 -20.49 23.99 -1.13
C LEU A 372 -19.38 23.90 -0.07
N ALA A 373 -19.73 23.90 1.21
CA ALA A 373 -18.74 23.92 2.30
C ALA A 373 -19.23 23.21 3.55
N ILE A 374 -18.31 22.67 4.35
CA ILE A 374 -18.62 22.10 5.67
C ILE A 374 -18.50 23.20 6.72
N ARG A 375 -19.50 23.29 7.60
CA ARG A 375 -19.54 24.19 8.76
C ARG A 375 -19.54 23.37 10.06
N GLY A 376 -18.77 23.83 11.04
CA GLY A 376 -18.69 23.21 12.35
C GLY A 376 -17.88 24.04 13.35
N GLN A 377 -17.87 23.62 14.61
CA GLN A 377 -16.98 24.18 15.62
C GLN A 377 -15.58 23.52 15.51
N GLY A 378 -14.56 24.22 16.00
CA GLY A 378 -13.18 23.72 16.00
C GLY A 378 -12.44 23.90 14.67
N THR A 379 -11.44 23.04 14.45
CA THR A 379 -10.61 23.02 13.24
C THR A 379 -10.63 21.61 12.66
N GLY A 380 -10.96 21.42 11.39
CA GLY A 380 -10.86 20.12 10.73
C GLY A 380 -10.35 20.26 9.31
N ALA A 381 -9.67 19.24 8.81
CA ALA A 381 -9.18 19.17 7.43
C ALA A 381 -10.03 18.18 6.64
N VAL A 382 -10.49 18.59 5.46
CA VAL A 382 -11.26 17.71 4.58
C VAL A 382 -10.27 16.91 3.75
N LEU A 383 -10.29 15.59 3.92
CA LEU A 383 -9.44 14.68 3.15
C LEU A 383 -10.06 14.37 1.79
N GLU A 384 -11.36 14.09 1.78
CA GLU A 384 -12.10 13.74 0.57
C GLU A 384 -13.56 14.16 0.67
N SER A 385 -14.17 14.39 -0.49
CA SER A 385 -15.60 14.64 -0.62
C SER A 385 -16.11 14.21 -1.98
N TYR A 386 -17.23 13.49 -1.98
CA TYR A 386 -17.85 12.98 -3.19
C TYR A 386 -19.36 12.81 -3.00
N LEU A 387 -20.09 12.76 -4.11
CA LEU A 387 -21.52 12.47 -4.15
C LEU A 387 -21.72 11.01 -4.50
N GLU A 388 -22.51 10.29 -3.71
CA GLU A 388 -23.13 9.04 -4.15
C GLU A 388 -24.51 9.37 -4.71
N ILE A 389 -24.75 9.02 -5.98
CA ILE A 389 -25.95 9.37 -6.73
C ILE A 389 -26.65 8.10 -7.20
N ALA A 390 -27.94 7.97 -6.91
CA ALA A 390 -28.78 6.87 -7.37
C ALA A 390 -29.72 7.32 -8.51
N GLY A 391 -30.12 6.37 -9.35
CA GLY A 391 -31.10 6.60 -10.40
C GLY A 391 -30.59 7.38 -11.61
N THR A 392 -29.29 7.63 -11.71
CA THR A 392 -28.66 8.27 -12.87
C THR A 392 -28.10 7.22 -13.82
N SER A 393 -27.98 7.59 -15.11
CA SER A 393 -27.30 6.74 -16.08
C SER A 393 -25.79 6.79 -15.86
N PRO A 394 -25.06 5.67 -16.06
CA PRO A 394 -23.60 5.66 -16.00
C PRO A 394 -23.02 6.74 -16.91
N THR A 395 -22.08 7.51 -16.37
CA THR A 395 -21.14 8.25 -17.21
C THR A 395 -20.20 7.27 -17.89
N THR A 396 -19.63 7.67 -19.03
CA THR A 396 -18.62 6.88 -19.74
C THR A 396 -17.52 6.45 -18.76
N ARG A 397 -17.23 5.14 -18.71
CA ARG A 397 -16.15 4.57 -17.90
C ARG A 397 -14.85 5.31 -18.20
N LEU A 398 -14.21 5.82 -17.17
CA LEU A 398 -12.90 6.42 -17.27
C LEU A 398 -11.88 5.33 -17.61
N ARG A 399 -10.83 5.76 -18.33
CA ARG A 399 -9.71 4.88 -18.62
C ARG A 399 -8.89 4.71 -17.35
N ASP A 400 -8.40 3.50 -17.11
CA ASP A 400 -7.44 3.27 -16.04
C ASP A 400 -6.20 4.16 -16.23
N PRO A 401 -5.64 4.73 -15.15
CA PRO A 401 -4.38 5.44 -15.20
C PRO A 401 -3.28 4.52 -15.76
N THR A 402 -2.32 5.11 -16.46
CA THR A 402 -1.16 4.36 -16.94
C THR A 402 -0.20 4.17 -15.77
N LEU A 403 -0.07 2.93 -15.31
CA LEU A 403 0.86 2.58 -14.24
C LEU A 403 2.31 2.61 -14.75
N ALA A 404 3.26 3.02 -13.90
CA ALA A 404 4.67 3.17 -14.27
C ALA A 404 5.32 1.79 -14.50
N PRO A 405 5.88 1.46 -15.67
CA PRO A 405 6.36 0.10 -15.93
C PRO A 405 7.43 -0.32 -14.90
N ARG A 406 7.31 -1.54 -14.35
CA ARG A 406 8.36 -2.16 -13.53
C ARG A 406 9.24 -3.03 -14.40
N THR A 407 10.53 -2.76 -14.39
CA THR A 407 11.53 -3.54 -15.12
C THR A 407 12.67 -3.87 -14.19
N ALA A 408 13.27 -5.06 -14.33
CA ALA A 408 14.43 -5.46 -13.55
C ALA A 408 15.48 -4.34 -13.45
N ALA A 409 15.85 -3.97 -12.23
CA ALA A 409 16.72 -2.84 -11.93
C ALA A 409 17.99 -3.27 -11.21
N LEU A 410 19.05 -2.47 -11.33
CA LEU A 410 20.33 -2.74 -10.64
C LEU A 410 20.19 -2.55 -9.13
N PRO A 411 20.95 -3.30 -8.32
CA PRO A 411 20.98 -3.17 -6.87
C PRO A 411 21.21 -1.73 -6.40
N THR A 412 20.49 -1.32 -5.36
CA THR A 412 20.66 -0.02 -4.73
C THR A 412 22.01 0.03 -4.04
N VAL A 413 22.81 1.06 -4.31
CA VAL A 413 24.12 1.23 -3.68
C VAL A 413 24.00 2.02 -2.40
N SER A 414 24.68 1.55 -1.36
CA SER A 414 25.00 2.33 -0.17
C SER A 414 26.46 2.15 0.17
N VAL A 415 27.07 3.17 0.78
CA VAL A 415 28.45 3.12 1.24
C VAL A 415 28.54 3.58 2.68
N SER A 416 29.28 2.82 3.48
CA SER A 416 29.65 3.17 4.85
C SER A 416 31.16 3.25 4.99
N LEU A 417 31.65 4.17 5.82
CA LEU A 417 33.06 4.29 6.17
C LEU A 417 33.33 3.56 7.47
N LEU A 418 34.28 2.63 7.46
CA LEU A 418 34.69 1.89 8.64
C LEU A 418 36.17 2.13 8.92
N GLY A 419 36.56 2.13 10.19
CA GLY A 419 37.95 2.03 10.60
C GLY A 419 38.53 0.68 10.23
N VAL A 420 39.86 0.54 10.26
CA VAL A 420 40.54 -0.75 10.01
C VAL A 420 40.11 -1.87 10.98
N ASN A 421 39.60 -1.50 12.15
CA ASN A 421 39.04 -2.37 13.16
C ASN A 421 37.53 -2.63 13.01
N GLY A 422 36.89 -2.10 11.96
CA GLY A 422 35.46 -2.21 11.70
C GLY A 422 34.57 -1.24 12.46
N THR A 423 35.13 -0.25 13.17
CA THR A 423 34.33 0.80 13.83
C THR A 423 33.68 1.71 12.79
N ASP A 424 32.39 1.99 12.92
CA ASP A 424 31.69 2.95 12.05
C ASP A 424 32.26 4.36 12.24
N LEU A 425 32.69 4.99 11.14
CA LEU A 425 33.24 6.34 11.11
C LEU A 425 32.21 7.37 10.62
N GLY A 426 30.98 6.95 10.34
CA GLY A 426 29.93 7.77 9.76
C GLY A 426 30.32 8.26 8.36
N LYS A 427 30.36 9.59 8.18
CA LYS A 427 30.73 10.24 6.92
C LYS A 427 32.15 10.81 6.92
N THR A 428 32.94 10.52 7.94
CA THR A 428 34.30 11.07 8.11
C THR A 428 35.34 9.95 8.09
N ALA A 429 36.50 10.19 7.49
CA ALA A 429 37.66 9.31 7.60
C ALA A 429 38.95 10.15 7.67
N SER A 430 40.07 9.57 8.09
CA SER A 430 41.37 10.28 8.04
C SER A 430 41.97 10.13 6.64
N ALA A 431 42.53 11.22 6.09
CA ALA A 431 43.35 11.19 4.88
C ALA A 431 44.68 10.47 5.13
N ASN A 432 45.22 10.58 6.35
CA ASN A 432 46.54 10.12 6.74
C ASN A 432 46.57 8.69 7.31
N ALA A 433 45.41 8.04 7.44
CA ALA A 433 45.31 6.67 7.94
C ALA A 433 44.42 5.82 7.02
N PRO A 434 44.70 4.51 6.91
CA PRO A 434 43.85 3.61 6.15
C PRO A 434 42.44 3.53 6.77
N PHE A 435 41.45 3.39 5.91
CA PHE A 435 40.05 3.14 6.28
C PHE A 435 39.43 2.12 5.32
N GLN A 436 38.23 1.63 5.63
CA GLN A 436 37.50 0.70 4.80
C GLN A 436 36.25 1.35 4.23
N LEU A 437 36.02 1.11 2.94
CA LEU A 437 34.74 1.33 2.28
C LEU A 437 33.96 0.04 2.36
N GLU A 438 32.83 0.05 3.07
CA GLU A 438 31.83 -1.01 2.96
C GLU A 438 30.79 -0.60 1.92
N ILE A 439 30.85 -1.24 0.77
CA ILE A 439 29.94 -1.02 -0.36
C ILE A 439 28.88 -2.10 -0.30
N ASN A 440 27.64 -1.69 -0.08
CA ASN A 440 26.50 -2.58 -0.06
C ASN A 440 25.65 -2.37 -1.31
N LEU A 441 25.63 -3.39 -2.16
CA LEU A 441 24.75 -3.50 -3.32
C LEU A 441 23.50 -4.26 -2.87
N ASP A 442 22.46 -3.54 -2.44
CA ASP A 442 21.25 -4.11 -1.84
C ASP A 442 20.26 -4.57 -2.92
N PRO A 443 20.11 -5.89 -3.13
CA PRO A 443 19.20 -6.41 -4.12
C PRO A 443 17.77 -6.52 -3.58
N THR A 444 17.60 -6.57 -2.26
CA THR A 444 16.30 -6.69 -1.59
C THR A 444 15.49 -5.41 -1.73
N LEU A 445 16.12 -4.26 -1.50
CA LEU A 445 15.50 -2.96 -1.73
C LEU A 445 15.08 -2.79 -3.19
N THR A 446 15.91 -3.25 -4.11
CA THR A 446 15.68 -3.14 -5.55
C THR A 446 14.53 -4.01 -6.01
N GLN A 447 14.47 -5.27 -5.54
CA GLN A 447 13.36 -6.17 -5.87
C GLN A 447 12.01 -5.60 -5.42
N ARG A 448 11.94 -4.87 -4.30
CA ARG A 448 10.70 -4.22 -3.84
C ARG A 448 10.21 -3.14 -4.81
N ASP A 449 11.14 -2.38 -5.35
CA ASP A 449 10.85 -1.24 -6.21
C ASP A 449 10.57 -1.70 -7.65
N ALA A 450 11.20 -2.80 -8.10
CA ALA A 450 11.24 -3.20 -9.51
C ALA A 450 10.71 -4.63 -9.79
N ASP A 451 10.20 -5.34 -8.78
CA ASP A 451 9.79 -6.76 -8.78
C ASP A 451 10.93 -7.78 -9.05
N GLU A 452 11.98 -7.37 -9.76
CA GLU A 452 13.10 -8.21 -10.14
C GLU A 452 14.44 -7.47 -10.00
N VAL A 453 15.50 -8.22 -9.69
CA VAL A 453 16.86 -7.71 -9.60
C VAL A 453 17.58 -7.95 -10.93
N GLN A 454 18.06 -6.89 -11.54
CA GLN A 454 18.97 -7.01 -12.68
C GLN A 454 20.34 -7.48 -12.20
N ALA A 455 20.86 -8.51 -12.87
CA ALA A 455 22.16 -9.07 -12.54
C ALA A 455 23.31 -8.08 -12.82
N VAL A 456 24.29 -8.07 -11.91
CA VAL A 456 25.48 -7.20 -11.92
C VAL A 456 26.70 -8.01 -12.31
N ARG A 457 27.56 -7.45 -13.17
CA ARG A 457 28.86 -8.06 -13.52
C ARG A 457 30.04 -7.48 -12.77
N GLY A 458 29.89 -6.29 -12.21
CA GLY A 458 30.88 -5.69 -11.34
C GLY A 458 30.53 -4.25 -11.02
N PHE A 459 31.38 -3.63 -10.22
CA PHE A 459 31.30 -2.21 -9.95
C PHE A 459 32.69 -1.59 -9.88
N GLU A 460 32.74 -0.28 -10.08
CA GLU A 460 33.93 0.53 -9.94
C GLU A 460 33.69 1.61 -8.89
N VAL A 461 34.76 2.01 -8.21
CA VAL A 461 34.72 3.00 -7.13
C VAL A 461 35.63 4.15 -7.50
N PHE A 462 35.15 5.36 -7.29
CA PHE A 462 35.81 6.60 -7.64
C PHE A 462 35.89 7.50 -6.41
N LEU A 463 37.01 8.16 -6.21
CA LEU A 463 37.20 9.23 -5.25
C LEU A 463 37.56 10.48 -6.04
N ASN A 464 36.73 11.53 -5.96
CA ASN A 464 36.84 12.75 -6.76
C ASN A 464 37.08 12.46 -8.25
N GLU A 465 36.23 11.63 -8.85
CA GLU A 465 36.30 11.20 -10.26
C GLU A 465 37.51 10.32 -10.62
N ARG A 466 38.47 10.10 -9.72
CA ARG A 466 39.57 9.15 -9.92
C ARG A 466 39.14 7.74 -9.53
N ARG A 467 39.24 6.78 -10.44
CA ARG A 467 38.96 5.37 -10.14
C ARG A 467 39.98 4.82 -9.16
N ILE A 468 39.52 4.38 -7.98
CA ILE A 468 40.35 3.78 -6.93
C ILE A 468 40.19 2.26 -6.83
N ALA A 469 39.10 1.69 -7.34
CA ALA A 469 38.90 0.24 -7.37
C ALA A 469 37.99 -0.18 -8.54
N ALA A 470 38.15 -1.43 -8.96
CA ALA A 470 37.25 -2.14 -9.87
C ALA A 470 37.10 -3.57 -9.36
N VAL A 471 35.86 -3.99 -9.11
CA VAL A 471 35.54 -5.29 -8.50
C VAL A 471 34.63 -6.07 -9.44
N PRO A 472 35.12 -7.14 -10.09
CA PRO A 472 34.26 -8.05 -10.84
C PRO A 472 33.42 -8.88 -9.86
N THR A 473 32.12 -8.96 -10.14
CA THR A 473 31.17 -9.79 -9.38
C THR A 473 30.66 -10.96 -10.21
N ASP A 474 31.14 -11.11 -11.44
CA ASP A 474 30.74 -12.14 -12.40
C ASP A 474 31.71 -13.32 -12.54
N LEU A 475 32.71 -13.44 -11.66
CA LEU A 475 33.76 -14.46 -11.77
C LEU A 475 33.22 -15.90 -11.86
N ALA A 476 32.06 -16.17 -11.28
CA ALA A 476 31.37 -17.47 -11.36
C ALA A 476 29.98 -17.35 -12.04
N GLY A 477 29.79 -16.30 -12.83
CA GLY A 477 28.52 -15.83 -13.41
C GLY A 477 28.01 -14.58 -12.70
N SER A 478 27.01 -13.88 -13.24
CA SER A 478 26.51 -12.61 -12.70
C SER A 478 25.96 -12.70 -11.27
N ALA A 479 26.11 -11.63 -10.49
CA ALA A 479 25.66 -11.55 -9.09
C ALA A 479 24.33 -10.79 -8.97
N ALA A 480 23.57 -11.09 -7.92
CA ALA A 480 22.39 -10.29 -7.54
C ALA A 480 22.78 -9.01 -6.81
N GLY A 481 23.88 -8.98 -6.07
CA GLY A 481 24.26 -7.88 -5.17
C GLY A 481 25.21 -8.39 -4.08
N GLY A 482 25.27 -7.73 -2.94
CA GLY A 482 26.05 -8.15 -1.78
C GLY A 482 26.85 -7.04 -1.12
N THR A 483 27.60 -7.40 -0.08
CA THR A 483 28.44 -6.49 0.69
C THR A 483 29.91 -6.73 0.37
N TYR A 484 30.63 -5.67 0.05
CA TYR A 484 32.03 -5.68 -0.35
C TYR A 484 32.83 -4.71 0.51
N ARG A 485 33.96 -5.16 1.04
CA ARG A 485 34.85 -4.32 1.86
C ARG A 485 36.14 -4.05 1.10
N LEU A 486 36.43 -2.78 0.88
CA LEU A 486 37.64 -2.32 0.22
C LEU A 486 38.46 -1.50 1.21
N THR A 487 39.74 -1.83 1.36
CA THR A 487 40.64 -1.00 2.16
C THR A 487 41.19 0.12 1.29
N VAL A 488 40.98 1.36 1.72
CA VAL A 488 41.59 2.55 1.14
C VAL A 488 42.81 2.87 1.98
N SER A 489 43.98 2.92 1.33
CA SER A 489 45.21 3.33 1.99
C SER A 489 45.18 4.83 2.29
N ALA A 490 46.12 5.31 3.11
CA ALA A 490 46.36 6.75 3.22
C ALA A 490 46.46 7.37 1.82
N THR A 491 45.84 8.52 1.65
CA THR A 491 45.54 9.08 0.34
C THR A 491 46.10 10.49 0.22
N ASP A 492 46.60 10.84 -0.96
CA ASP A 492 47.13 12.17 -1.27
C ASP A 492 46.00 13.21 -1.50
N GLU A 493 44.73 12.81 -1.33
CA GLU A 493 43.60 13.75 -1.41
C GLU A 493 43.68 14.75 -0.25
N LEU A 494 43.40 16.03 -0.55
CA LEU A 494 43.40 17.09 0.45
C LEU A 494 42.30 16.84 1.49
N PRO A 495 42.55 17.09 2.79
CA PRO A 495 41.50 17.10 3.80
C PRO A 495 40.33 18.02 3.41
N GLY A 496 39.11 17.63 3.72
CA GLY A 496 37.88 18.35 3.37
C GLY A 496 36.80 17.45 2.77
N ALA A 497 35.76 18.06 2.23
CA ALA A 497 34.67 17.35 1.56
C ALA A 497 35.17 16.66 0.28
N GLN A 498 34.87 15.37 0.16
CA GLN A 498 35.20 14.56 -1.00
C GLN A 498 33.93 13.93 -1.58
N THR A 499 34.02 13.58 -2.85
CA THR A 499 32.97 12.85 -3.55
C THR A 499 33.40 11.40 -3.76
N LEU A 500 32.60 10.47 -3.25
CA LEU A 500 32.72 9.06 -3.57
C LEU A 500 31.68 8.68 -4.62
N GLY A 501 32.12 8.10 -5.73
CA GLY A 501 31.28 7.57 -6.79
C GLY A 501 31.34 6.05 -6.85
N VAL A 502 30.21 5.39 -7.05
CA VAL A 502 30.13 3.96 -7.35
C VAL A 502 29.41 3.77 -8.68
N ARG A 503 30.09 3.13 -9.64
CA ARG A 503 29.54 2.79 -10.95
C ARG A 503 29.23 1.30 -11.02
N LEU A 504 27.96 0.92 -11.13
CA LEU A 504 27.57 -0.48 -11.33
C LEU A 504 27.48 -0.80 -12.81
N HIS A 505 27.96 -1.99 -13.17
CA HIS A 505 27.88 -2.51 -14.52
C HIS A 505 26.85 -3.64 -14.59
N PRO A 506 25.78 -3.48 -15.39
CA PRO A 506 24.86 -4.57 -15.65
C PRO A 506 25.53 -5.73 -16.39
N ALA A 507 25.06 -6.95 -16.12
CA ALA A 507 25.52 -8.15 -16.82
C ALA A 507 25.15 -8.13 -18.31
N ASP A 508 23.97 -7.60 -18.64
CA ASP A 508 23.60 -7.23 -20.00
C ASP A 508 24.35 -5.96 -20.42
N GLN A 509 25.33 -6.13 -21.32
CA GLN A 509 26.21 -5.06 -21.77
C GLN A 509 25.53 -4.06 -22.70
N SER A 510 24.32 -4.33 -23.17
CA SER A 510 23.52 -3.36 -23.94
C SER A 510 22.92 -2.27 -23.04
N LYS A 511 22.81 -2.52 -21.73
CA LYS A 511 22.29 -1.56 -20.76
C LYS A 511 23.39 -0.63 -20.24
N GLN A 512 23.02 0.61 -19.97
CA GLN A 512 23.95 1.62 -19.46
C GLN A 512 24.37 1.34 -18.01
N PRO A 513 25.62 1.63 -17.63
CA PRO A 513 26.05 1.63 -16.24
C PRO A 513 25.26 2.62 -15.39
N HIS A 514 25.10 2.33 -14.10
CA HIS A 514 24.44 3.21 -13.14
C HIS A 514 25.48 3.87 -12.23
N TRP A 515 25.31 5.17 -11.94
CA TRP A 515 26.21 5.95 -11.08
C TRP A 515 25.49 6.38 -9.80
N ALA A 516 26.10 6.10 -8.66
CA ALA A 516 25.66 6.58 -7.34
C ALA A 516 26.76 7.41 -6.70
N GLN A 517 26.39 8.55 -6.09
CA GLN A 517 27.33 9.51 -5.52
C GLN A 517 27.05 9.73 -4.02
N PHE A 518 28.11 9.82 -3.24
CA PHE A 518 28.08 10.01 -1.80
C PHE A 518 29.09 11.09 -1.38
N GLU A 519 28.71 11.91 -0.40
CA GLU A 519 29.61 12.89 0.19
C GLU A 519 30.25 12.33 1.46
N ILE A 520 31.57 12.48 1.55
CA ILE A 520 32.37 12.14 2.72
C ILE A 520 33.28 13.32 3.08
N ALA A 521 33.86 13.31 4.27
CA ALA A 521 34.88 14.28 4.66
C ALA A 521 36.16 13.58 5.10
N LEU A 522 37.29 13.97 4.53
CA LEU A 522 38.60 13.53 4.96
C LEU A 522 39.18 14.51 5.99
N LEU A 523 39.64 13.98 7.12
CA LEU A 523 40.29 14.71 8.19
C LEU A 523 41.81 14.56 8.08
N SER A 524 42.56 15.56 8.50
CA SER A 524 44.01 15.46 8.68
C SER A 524 44.38 14.42 9.72
#